data_AF-A0A9W6U9S2-F1
#
_entry.id   AF-A0A9W6U9S2-F1
#
_cell.length_a   1.000
_cell.length_b   1.000
_cell.length_c   1.000
_cell.angle_alpha   90.00
_cell.angle_beta   90.00
_cell.angle_gamma   90.00
#
_symmetry.space_group_name_H-M   'P 1'
#
loop_
_entity.id
_entity.type
_entity.pdbx_description
1 polymer ?
#
loop_
_entity_poly.entity_id
_entity_poly.type
_entity_poly.pdbx_seq_one_letter_code
_entity_poly.pdbx_strand_id
1 'polypeptide(L)'
;MTFFLNFIKTCPSWYTANAIRALGQVLHDNADRASNEFELLFAVLLKHLDPAGVDIEARYAATSCVSNICTQAGKTPEVYHYFSSLLRMVVENFRQQALSLTKGQNDRILVKACTCSMKCVFTIINSNFDRLNDRIAAALPSLLSSMRQVVGYGLVLKTDHDDVVFSCQEEMHPNDSDSSVCGSDGGGARPIGE
;
A
#
# COMPACT_ATOMS: atom_id res chain seq x y z
N MET A 1 21.99 -12.29 -11.46
CA MET A 1 21.01 -11.20 -11.57
C MET A 1 20.62 -10.92 -13.02
N THR A 2 21.60 -10.72 -13.90
CA THR A 2 21.44 -10.37 -15.33
C THR A 2 20.46 -11.26 -16.10
N PHE A 3 20.49 -12.58 -15.90
CA PHE A 3 19.55 -13.50 -16.54
C PHE A 3 18.09 -13.17 -16.20
N PHE A 4 17.75 -13.07 -14.91
CA PHE A 4 16.38 -12.75 -14.48
C PHE A 4 15.92 -11.39 -15.00
N LEU A 5 16.77 -10.37 -14.92
CA LEU A 5 16.43 -9.02 -15.36
C LEU A 5 16.21 -8.94 -16.87
N ASN A 6 17.03 -9.63 -17.68
CA ASN A 6 16.81 -9.71 -19.11
C ASN A 6 15.57 -10.54 -19.44
N PHE A 7 15.37 -11.67 -18.77
CA PHE A 7 14.21 -12.52 -18.99
C PHE A 7 12.91 -11.77 -18.67
N ILE A 8 12.81 -11.07 -17.54
CA ILE A 8 11.61 -10.30 -17.17
C ILE A 8 11.30 -9.20 -18.21
N LYS A 9 12.32 -8.59 -18.81
CA LYS A 9 12.14 -7.54 -19.83
C LYS A 9 11.63 -8.07 -21.17
N THR A 10 11.91 -9.33 -21.52
CA THR A 10 11.66 -9.88 -22.86
C THR A 10 10.69 -11.05 -22.88
N CYS A 11 10.39 -11.65 -21.72
CA CYS A 11 9.51 -12.81 -21.64
C CYS A 11 8.07 -12.41 -22.00
N PRO A 12 7.29 -13.33 -22.57
CA PRO A 12 5.86 -13.08 -22.75
C PRO A 12 5.17 -12.88 -21.40
N SER A 13 4.10 -12.07 -21.38
CA SER A 13 3.45 -11.57 -20.16
C SER A 13 3.05 -12.65 -19.14
N TRP A 14 2.64 -13.82 -19.61
CA TRP A 14 2.24 -14.96 -18.77
C TRP A 14 3.38 -15.57 -17.92
N TYR A 15 4.64 -15.25 -18.20
CA TYR A 15 5.80 -15.72 -17.45
C TYR A 15 6.28 -14.68 -16.44
N THR A 16 5.88 -13.42 -16.59
CA THR A 16 6.38 -12.28 -15.82
C THR A 16 6.20 -12.49 -14.31
N ALA A 17 5.01 -12.87 -13.86
CA ALA A 17 4.74 -13.07 -12.44
C ALA A 17 5.63 -14.18 -11.83
N ASN A 18 5.82 -15.29 -12.56
CA ASN A 18 6.65 -16.40 -12.11
C ASN A 18 8.14 -16.04 -12.11
N ALA A 19 8.61 -15.32 -13.14
CA ALA A 19 9.98 -14.85 -13.23
C ALA A 19 10.33 -13.87 -12.11
N ILE A 20 9.45 -12.91 -11.82
CA ILE A 20 9.61 -11.96 -10.72
C ILE A 20 9.57 -12.68 -9.37
N ARG A 21 8.70 -13.68 -9.20
CA ARG A 21 8.64 -14.46 -7.96
C ARG A 21 9.92 -15.24 -7.72
N ALA A 22 10.47 -15.87 -8.77
CA ALA A 22 11.74 -16.58 -8.69
C ALA A 22 12.89 -15.62 -8.35
N LEU A 23 12.94 -14.44 -8.98
CA LEU A 23 13.87 -13.38 -8.62
C LEU A 23 13.72 -12.96 -7.15
N GLY A 24 12.49 -12.79 -6.68
CA GLY A 24 12.19 -12.42 -5.30
C GLY A 24 12.67 -13.46 -4.28
N GLN A 25 12.59 -14.76 -4.60
CA GLN A 25 13.16 -15.82 -3.76
C GLN A 25 14.68 -15.75 -3.70
N VAL A 26 15.35 -15.56 -4.84
CA VAL A 26 16.81 -15.39 -4.87
C VAL A 26 17.25 -14.18 -4.04
N LEU A 27 16.52 -13.07 -4.14
CA LEU A 27 16.82 -11.84 -3.41
C LEU A 27 16.51 -11.90 -1.92
N HIS A 28 15.57 -12.75 -1.49
CA HIS A 28 15.20 -12.85 -0.07
C HIS A 28 16.41 -13.13 0.83
N ASP A 29 17.29 -14.04 0.38
CA ASP A 29 18.47 -14.46 1.15
C ASP A 29 19.77 -13.78 0.68
N ASN A 30 19.74 -13.02 -0.41
CA ASN A 30 20.96 -12.49 -1.06
C ASN A 30 20.86 -10.99 -1.41
N ALA A 31 19.93 -10.25 -0.81
CA ALA A 31 19.74 -8.82 -1.11
C ALA A 31 21.01 -7.99 -0.84
N ASP A 32 21.79 -8.34 0.19
CA ASP A 32 23.08 -7.73 0.55
C ASP A 32 24.11 -7.80 -0.59
N ARG A 33 24.13 -8.91 -1.32
CA ARG A 33 25.04 -9.15 -2.46
C ARG A 33 24.57 -8.49 -3.75
N ALA A 34 23.35 -7.97 -3.78
CA ALA A 34 22.72 -7.37 -4.96
C ALA A 34 22.77 -5.83 -4.95
N SER A 35 23.50 -5.20 -4.04
CA SER A 35 23.50 -3.74 -3.86
C SER A 35 23.84 -2.97 -5.13
N ASN A 36 24.83 -3.45 -5.90
CA ASN A 36 25.27 -2.84 -7.16
C ASN A 36 24.22 -2.93 -8.28
N GLU A 37 23.19 -3.76 -8.09
CA GLU A 37 22.12 -4.00 -9.08
C GLU A 37 20.80 -3.36 -8.67
N PHE A 38 20.71 -2.70 -7.50
CA PHE A 38 19.45 -2.18 -6.98
C PHE A 38 18.80 -1.15 -7.89
N GLU A 39 19.59 -0.28 -8.53
CA GLU A 39 19.06 0.69 -9.49
C GLU A 39 18.32 -0.02 -10.65
N LEU A 40 18.95 -1.03 -11.23
CA LEU A 40 18.37 -1.80 -12.32
C LEU A 40 17.16 -2.63 -11.85
N LEU A 41 17.22 -3.18 -10.63
CA LEU A 41 16.12 -3.91 -10.01
C LEU A 41 14.90 -3.01 -9.80
N PHE A 42 15.06 -1.82 -9.23
CA PHE A 42 13.96 -0.87 -9.09
C PHE A 42 13.42 -0.45 -10.45
N ALA A 43 14.27 -0.10 -11.41
CA ALA A 43 13.83 0.29 -12.74
C ALA A 43 12.96 -0.77 -13.46
N VAL A 44 13.26 -2.06 -13.26
CA VAL A 44 12.45 -3.16 -13.78
C VAL A 44 11.18 -3.37 -12.96
N LEU A 45 11.30 -3.49 -11.64
CA LEU A 45 10.18 -3.84 -10.77
C LEU A 45 9.11 -2.73 -10.71
N LEU A 46 9.49 -1.46 -10.79
CA LEU A 46 8.55 -0.34 -10.78
C LEU A 46 7.56 -0.40 -11.95
N LYS A 47 7.97 -0.91 -13.13
CA LYS A 47 7.07 -1.10 -14.28
C LYS A 47 5.96 -2.13 -14.01
N HIS A 48 6.23 -3.08 -13.12
CA HIS A 48 5.30 -4.13 -12.74
C HIS A 48 4.53 -3.81 -11.45
N LEU A 49 4.75 -2.62 -10.87
CA LEU A 49 3.96 -2.10 -9.75
C LEU A 49 2.85 -1.17 -10.21
N ASP A 50 2.84 -0.74 -11.47
CA ASP A 50 1.80 0.13 -12.02
C ASP A 50 0.45 -0.61 -12.11
N PRO A 51 -0.61 -0.14 -11.43
CA PRO A 51 -1.90 -0.77 -11.49
C PRO A 51 -2.56 -0.77 -12.87
N ALA A 52 -2.21 0.15 -13.76
CA ALA A 52 -2.83 0.29 -15.08
C ALA A 52 -2.28 -0.69 -16.13
N GLY A 53 -1.06 -1.22 -15.92
CA GLY A 53 -0.31 -1.91 -16.97
C GLY A 53 -0.16 -3.42 -16.81
N VAL A 54 -0.51 -3.98 -15.65
CA VAL A 54 -0.22 -5.38 -15.32
C VAL A 54 -1.30 -6.05 -14.46
N ASP A 55 -1.42 -7.36 -14.60
CA ASP A 55 -2.34 -8.17 -13.80
C ASP A 55 -1.94 -8.19 -12.31
N ILE A 56 -2.88 -8.63 -11.48
CA ILE A 56 -2.70 -8.66 -10.02
C ILE A 56 -1.58 -9.60 -9.56
N GLU A 57 -1.32 -10.70 -10.28
CA GLU A 57 -0.27 -11.65 -9.90
C GLU A 57 1.12 -11.07 -10.12
N ALA A 58 1.34 -10.38 -11.24
CA ALA A 58 2.57 -9.68 -11.55
C ALA A 58 2.81 -8.54 -10.55
N ARG A 59 1.77 -7.77 -10.20
CA ARG A 59 1.87 -6.72 -9.16
C ARG A 59 2.20 -7.28 -7.80
N TYR A 60 1.54 -8.37 -7.41
CA TYR A 60 1.84 -9.07 -6.16
C TYR A 60 3.29 -9.57 -6.14
N ALA A 61 3.75 -10.22 -7.22
CA ALA A 61 5.12 -10.70 -7.33
C ALA A 61 6.13 -9.55 -7.23
N ALA A 62 5.90 -8.44 -7.95
CA ALA A 62 6.77 -7.26 -7.91
C ALA A 62 6.81 -6.63 -6.53
N THR A 63 5.65 -6.46 -5.88
CA THR A 63 5.56 -5.92 -4.51
C THR A 63 6.32 -6.79 -3.52
N SER A 64 6.17 -8.12 -3.61
CA SER A 64 6.89 -9.06 -2.74
C SER A 64 8.39 -9.02 -3.00
N CYS A 65 8.81 -8.95 -4.26
CA CYS A 65 10.21 -8.88 -4.65
C CYS A 65 10.86 -7.59 -4.14
N VAL A 66 10.18 -6.45 -4.30
CA VAL A 66 10.68 -5.16 -3.80
C VAL A 66 10.76 -5.16 -2.27
N SER A 67 9.75 -5.69 -1.57
CA SER A 67 9.78 -5.80 -0.11
C SER A 67 11.02 -6.55 0.40
N ASN A 68 11.54 -7.53 -0.34
CA ASN A 68 12.74 -8.29 0.04
C ASN A 68 14.03 -7.47 -0.07
N ILE A 69 14.08 -6.46 -0.94
CA ILE A 69 15.27 -5.62 -1.14
C ILE A 69 15.21 -4.29 -0.39
N CYS A 70 14.02 -3.80 -0.02
CA CYS A 70 13.82 -2.48 0.58
C CYS A 70 14.70 -2.21 1.82
N THR A 71 14.84 -3.16 2.73
CA THR A 71 15.66 -2.98 3.95
C THR A 71 17.14 -2.80 3.62
N GLN A 72 17.64 -3.52 2.63
CA GLN A 72 19.04 -3.42 2.24
C GLN A 72 19.29 -2.22 1.33
N ALA A 73 18.38 -1.96 0.39
CA ALA A 73 18.42 -0.77 -0.47
C ALA A 73 18.28 0.53 0.34
N GLY A 74 17.57 0.52 1.46
CA GLY A 74 17.49 1.63 2.40
C GLY A 74 18.81 1.95 3.11
N LYS A 75 19.89 1.21 2.85
CA LYS A 75 21.26 1.53 3.30
C LYS A 75 22.11 2.13 2.18
N THR A 76 21.59 2.20 0.95
CA THR A 76 22.34 2.55 -0.27
C THR A 76 21.93 3.95 -0.77
N PRO A 77 22.80 4.98 -0.62
CA PRO A 77 22.63 6.36 -1.11
C PRO A 77 22.04 6.52 -2.50
N GLU A 78 22.52 5.72 -3.43
CA GLU A 78 22.32 5.89 -4.85
C GLU A 78 20.87 5.60 -5.26
N VAL A 79 20.17 4.74 -4.52
CA VAL A 79 18.83 4.27 -4.88
C VAL A 79 17.71 4.92 -4.08
N TYR A 80 18.01 5.87 -3.17
CA TYR A 80 17.00 6.53 -2.37
C TYR A 80 15.93 7.26 -3.20
N HIS A 81 16.33 7.81 -4.35
CA HIS A 81 15.42 8.53 -5.24
C HIS A 81 14.23 7.67 -5.71
N TYR A 82 14.34 6.34 -5.68
CA TYR A 82 13.25 5.42 -6.01
C TYR A 82 12.21 5.28 -4.89
N PHE A 83 12.58 5.46 -3.62
CA PHE A 83 11.70 5.12 -2.50
C PHE A 83 10.45 6.01 -2.42
N SER A 84 10.53 7.28 -2.83
CA SER A 84 9.35 8.15 -2.90
C SER A 84 8.33 7.62 -3.92
N SER A 85 8.79 7.24 -5.11
CA SER A 85 7.93 6.67 -6.15
C SER A 85 7.39 5.31 -5.74
N LEU A 86 8.23 4.49 -5.10
CA LEU A 86 7.86 3.19 -4.60
C LEU A 86 6.77 3.27 -3.52
N LEU A 87 6.95 4.14 -2.51
CA LEU A 87 5.95 4.35 -1.45
C LEU A 87 4.60 4.70 -2.06
N ARG A 88 4.58 5.67 -2.98
CA ARG A 88 3.36 6.10 -3.67
C ARG A 88 2.67 4.93 -4.39
N MET A 89 3.41 4.13 -5.15
CA MET A 89 2.83 3.03 -5.91
C MET A 89 2.33 1.89 -5.02
N VAL A 90 3.08 1.53 -3.98
CA VAL A 90 2.66 0.45 -3.07
C VAL A 90 1.44 0.86 -2.25
N VAL A 91 1.35 2.12 -1.81
CA VAL A 91 0.15 2.66 -1.14
C VAL A 91 -1.06 2.65 -2.09
N GLU A 92 -0.88 3.05 -3.34
CA GLU A 92 -1.96 3.01 -4.33
C GLU A 92 -2.40 1.58 -4.66
N ASN A 93 -1.46 0.64 -4.77
CA ASN A 93 -1.76 -0.79 -4.93
C ASN A 93 -2.58 -1.31 -3.74
N PHE A 94 -2.15 -1.00 -2.51
CA PHE A 94 -2.90 -1.37 -1.31
C PHE A 94 -4.33 -0.79 -1.33
N ARG A 95 -4.49 0.48 -1.67
CA ARG A 95 -5.80 1.15 -1.77
C ARG A 95 -6.73 0.43 -2.76
N GLN A 96 -6.23 0.11 -3.95
CA GLN A 96 -7.02 -0.60 -4.97
C GLN A 96 -7.37 -2.03 -4.55
N GLN A 97 -6.43 -2.71 -3.89
CA GLN A 97 -6.65 -4.07 -3.37
C GLN A 97 -7.70 -4.08 -2.26
N ALA A 98 -7.62 -3.13 -1.31
CA ALA A 98 -8.60 -2.92 -0.24
C ALA A 98 -10.00 -2.64 -0.80
N LEU A 99 -10.12 -1.74 -1.78
CA LEU A 99 -11.40 -1.43 -2.43
C LEU A 99 -11.99 -2.64 -3.17
N SER A 100 -11.14 -3.47 -3.75
CA SER A 100 -11.60 -4.68 -4.46
C SER A 100 -12.12 -5.73 -3.47
N LEU A 101 -11.47 -5.88 -2.31
CA LEU A 101 -11.91 -6.77 -1.22
C LEU A 101 -13.28 -6.33 -0.67
N THR A 102 -13.50 -5.04 -0.45
CA THR A 102 -14.78 -4.53 0.07
C THR A 102 -15.93 -4.63 -0.92
N LYS A 103 -15.64 -4.69 -2.22
CA LYS A 103 -16.63 -4.97 -3.28
C LYS A 103 -16.98 -6.46 -3.40
N GLY A 104 -16.48 -7.31 -2.49
CA GLY A 104 -16.78 -8.74 -2.46
C GLY A 104 -15.96 -9.58 -3.44
N GLN A 105 -14.90 -9.03 -4.06
CA GLN A 105 -13.96 -9.82 -4.84
C GLN A 105 -13.06 -10.59 -3.87
N ASN A 106 -13.50 -11.76 -3.41
CA ASN A 106 -12.80 -12.51 -2.38
C ASN A 106 -11.85 -13.56 -2.97
N ASP A 107 -10.94 -13.10 -3.82
CA ASP A 107 -9.89 -13.95 -4.40
C ASP A 107 -8.71 -14.07 -3.42
N ARG A 108 -8.23 -15.30 -3.21
CA ARG A 108 -7.05 -15.59 -2.40
C ARG A 108 -5.83 -14.78 -2.85
N ILE A 109 -5.69 -14.49 -4.15
CA ILE A 109 -4.59 -13.66 -4.64
C ILE A 109 -4.70 -12.20 -4.17
N LEU A 110 -5.92 -11.67 -4.05
CA LEU A 110 -6.16 -10.29 -3.65
C LEU A 110 -5.82 -10.07 -2.18
N VAL A 111 -6.19 -11.02 -1.31
CA VAL A 111 -5.80 -11.00 0.11
C VAL A 111 -4.27 -11.04 0.25
N LYS A 112 -3.59 -11.96 -0.47
CA LYS A 112 -2.13 -12.04 -0.48
C LYS A 112 -1.48 -10.75 -0.97
N ALA A 113 -2.01 -10.14 -2.03
CA ALA A 113 -1.53 -8.88 -2.56
C ALA A 113 -1.68 -7.75 -1.52
N CYS A 114 -2.85 -7.66 -0.88
CA CYS A 114 -3.15 -6.68 0.15
C CYS A 114 -2.18 -6.78 1.35
N THR A 115 -2.00 -7.98 1.91
CA THR A 115 -1.03 -8.22 2.99
C THR A 115 0.40 -7.89 2.56
N CYS A 116 0.78 -8.26 1.33
CA CYS A 116 2.11 -8.00 0.80
C CYS A 116 2.39 -6.50 0.61
N SER A 117 1.41 -5.74 0.11
CA SER A 117 1.52 -4.29 -0.02
C SER A 117 1.71 -3.64 1.35
N MET A 118 0.92 -4.04 2.35
CA MET A 118 1.05 -3.50 3.71
C MET A 118 2.42 -3.79 4.33
N LYS A 119 2.93 -5.03 4.19
CA LYS A 119 4.29 -5.40 4.62
C LYS A 119 5.34 -4.54 3.92
N CYS A 120 5.19 -4.30 2.61
CA CYS A 120 6.12 -3.50 1.84
C CYS A 120 6.08 -2.02 2.28
N VAL A 121 4.90 -1.44 2.51
CA VAL A 121 4.75 -0.06 3.04
C VAL A 121 5.46 0.06 4.39
N PHE A 122 5.20 -0.85 5.33
CA PHE A 122 5.86 -0.89 6.64
C PHE A 122 7.38 -0.95 6.51
N THR A 123 7.88 -1.80 5.61
CA THR A 123 9.32 -1.96 5.37
C THR A 123 9.95 -0.67 4.83
N ILE A 124 9.27 0.00 3.89
CA ILE A 124 9.73 1.28 3.31
C ILE A 124 9.78 2.37 4.38
N ILE A 125 8.70 2.52 5.17
CA ILE A 125 8.58 3.50 6.24
C ILE A 125 9.70 3.28 7.26
N ASN A 126 9.85 2.08 7.80
CA ASN A 126 10.86 1.80 8.84
C ASN A 126 12.30 1.96 8.33
N SER A 127 12.55 1.68 7.05
CA SER A 127 13.91 1.76 6.51
C SER A 127 14.28 3.19 6.09
N ASN A 128 13.32 4.12 5.96
CA ASN A 128 13.54 5.44 5.38
C ASN A 128 12.77 6.58 6.07
N PHE A 129 12.30 6.38 7.31
CA PHE A 129 11.38 7.30 7.99
C PHE A 129 11.85 8.76 7.95
N ASP A 130 13.06 9.02 8.44
CA ASP A 130 13.62 10.37 8.53
C ASP A 130 13.68 11.10 7.18
N ARG A 131 13.88 10.34 6.10
CA ARG A 131 14.12 10.88 4.75
C ARG A 131 12.85 11.02 3.93
N LEU A 132 11.82 10.26 4.28
CA LEU A 132 10.54 10.25 3.59
C LEU A 132 9.43 10.88 4.43
N ASN A 133 9.73 11.53 5.55
CA ASN A 133 8.74 12.03 6.51
C ASN A 133 7.56 12.76 5.83
N ASP A 134 7.85 13.77 5.00
CA ASP A 134 6.81 14.52 4.29
C ASP A 134 5.96 13.65 3.36
N ARG A 135 6.59 12.66 2.71
CA ARG A 135 5.90 11.72 1.81
C ARG A 135 5.06 10.71 2.58
N ILE A 136 5.54 10.27 3.74
CA ILE A 136 4.82 9.38 4.66
C ILE A 136 3.60 10.13 5.20
N ALA A 137 3.79 11.35 5.72
CA ALA A 137 2.72 12.21 6.21
C ALA A 137 1.65 12.46 5.14
N ALA A 138 2.05 12.73 3.90
CA ALA A 138 1.11 12.92 2.79
C ALA A 138 0.35 11.63 2.40
N ALA A 139 0.98 10.45 2.53
CA ALA A 139 0.35 9.17 2.18
C ALA A 139 -0.52 8.60 3.31
N LEU A 140 -0.27 9.01 4.56
CA LEU A 140 -0.87 8.42 5.76
C LEU A 140 -2.41 8.47 5.77
N PRO A 141 -3.10 9.58 5.43
CA PRO A 141 -4.56 9.60 5.45
C PRO A 141 -5.19 8.56 4.49
N SER A 142 -4.65 8.43 3.28
CA SER A 142 -5.12 7.46 2.28
C SER A 142 -4.84 6.03 2.71
N LEU A 143 -3.64 5.79 3.27
CA LEU A 143 -3.26 4.48 3.79
C LEU A 143 -4.19 4.03 4.92
N LEU A 144 -4.47 4.91 5.88
CA LEU A 144 -5.32 4.62 7.02
C LEU A 144 -6.78 4.40 6.64
N SER A 145 -7.31 5.23 5.73
CA SER A 145 -8.65 5.02 5.16
C SER A 145 -8.77 3.64 4.49
N SER A 146 -7.73 3.24 3.75
CA SER A 146 -7.67 1.92 3.10
C SER A 146 -7.53 0.77 4.12
N MET A 147 -6.76 0.97 5.20
CA MET A 147 -6.65 -0.01 6.28
C MET A 147 -7.97 -0.21 7.02
N ARG A 148 -8.72 0.87 7.28
CA ARG A 148 -10.05 0.82 7.90
C ARG A 148 -11.03 -0.01 7.06
N GLN A 149 -10.92 0.05 5.74
CA GLN A 149 -11.75 -0.77 4.84
C GLN A 149 -11.48 -2.28 4.98
N VAL A 150 -10.24 -2.68 5.28
CA VAL A 150 -9.85 -4.10 5.37
C VAL A 150 -9.99 -4.65 6.79
N VAL A 151 -9.62 -3.86 7.80
CA VAL A 151 -9.64 -4.26 9.22
C VAL A 151 -11.00 -3.98 9.87
N GLY A 152 -11.83 -3.13 9.25
CA GLY A 152 -13.11 -2.68 9.79
C GLY A 152 -13.01 -1.31 10.49
N TYR A 153 -14.12 -0.86 11.07
CA TYR A 153 -14.28 0.51 11.57
C TYR A 153 -13.49 0.85 12.85
N GLY A 154 -12.77 -0.10 13.44
CA GLY A 154 -12.04 0.06 14.71
C GLY A 154 -10.77 0.92 14.64
N LEU A 155 -10.36 1.40 13.45
CA LEU A 155 -9.24 2.34 13.29
C LEU A 155 -9.76 3.78 13.21
N VAL A 156 -9.60 4.53 14.31
CA VAL A 156 -9.92 5.97 14.37
C VAL A 156 -8.61 6.75 14.52
N LEU A 157 -8.30 7.59 13.51
CA LEU A 157 -7.19 8.53 13.58
C LEU A 157 -7.65 9.76 14.38
N LYS A 158 -7.10 9.94 15.59
CA LYS A 158 -7.24 11.19 16.33
C LYS A 158 -5.95 11.98 16.17
N THR A 159 -6.04 13.15 15.55
CA THR A 159 -4.98 14.15 15.58
C THR A 159 -5.25 15.04 16.78
N ASP A 160 -4.57 14.76 17.89
CA ASP A 160 -4.42 15.74 18.98
C ASP A 160 -3.04 16.37 18.88
N HIS A 161 -2.91 17.62 19.34
CA HIS A 161 -1.69 18.41 19.20
C HIS A 161 -0.41 17.61 19.56
N ASP A 162 0.45 17.46 18.55
CA ASP A 162 1.79 16.88 18.56
C ASP A 162 1.97 15.36 18.74
N ASP A 163 0.91 14.55 18.83
CA ASP A 163 1.07 13.08 18.83
C ASP A 163 -0.03 12.35 18.03
N VAL A 164 0.40 11.49 17.10
CA VAL A 164 -0.49 10.60 16.33
C VAL A 164 -0.69 9.31 17.13
N VAL A 165 -1.80 9.23 17.88
CA VAL A 165 -2.15 8.04 18.67
C VAL A 165 -3.18 7.18 17.93
N PHE A 166 -2.85 5.91 17.70
CA PHE A 166 -3.78 4.91 17.20
C PHE A 166 -4.56 4.30 18.37
N SER A 167 -5.88 4.47 18.38
CA SER A 167 -6.77 3.76 19.30
C SER A 167 -7.57 2.71 18.53
N CYS A 168 -7.57 1.48 19.02
CA CYS A 168 -8.44 0.42 18.54
C CYS A 168 -9.75 0.51 19.32
N GLN A 169 -10.86 0.80 18.64
CA GLN A 169 -12.18 0.79 19.25
C GLN A 169 -12.81 -0.58 19.02
N GLU A 170 -12.82 -1.42 20.05
CA GLU A 170 -13.61 -2.64 20.06
C GLU A 170 -15.09 -2.24 20.16
N GLU A 171 -15.87 -2.62 19.14
CA GLU A 171 -17.33 -2.46 18.99
C GLU A 171 -17.86 -1.09 18.53
N MET A 172 -18.41 -1.04 17.31
CA MET A 172 -19.39 -0.04 16.89
C MET A 172 -20.78 -0.71 16.83
N HIS A 173 -21.71 -0.19 17.63
CA HIS A 173 -23.13 -0.55 17.54
C HIS A 173 -23.74 -0.03 16.22
N PRO A 174 -24.78 -0.68 15.66
CA PRO A 174 -25.21 -0.48 14.27
C PRO A 174 -25.92 0.84 13.94
N ASN A 175 -25.94 1.84 14.83
CA ASN A 175 -26.91 2.93 14.72
C ASN A 175 -26.40 4.31 14.30
N ASP A 176 -25.10 4.50 14.08
CA ASP A 176 -24.60 5.81 13.63
C ASP A 176 -24.52 5.85 12.11
N SER A 177 -25.69 5.70 11.46
CA SER A 177 -25.90 6.04 10.06
C SER A 177 -26.14 7.53 9.92
N ASP A 178 -25.47 8.14 8.94
CA ASP A 178 -25.51 9.54 8.56
C ASP A 178 -26.90 10.20 8.64
N SER A 179 -27.04 11.21 9.51
CA SER A 179 -28.09 12.22 9.37
C SER A 179 -27.47 13.62 9.37
N SER A 180 -26.82 13.98 8.27
CA SER A 180 -26.56 15.39 7.95
C SER A 180 -27.87 16.01 7.46
N VAL A 181 -28.70 16.49 8.39
CA VAL A 181 -29.84 17.33 8.07
C VAL A 181 -29.31 18.72 7.70
N CYS A 182 -29.34 19.05 6.41
CA CYS A 182 -29.25 20.44 5.95
C CYS A 182 -30.53 21.17 6.40
N GLY A 183 -30.45 21.90 7.51
CA GLY A 183 -31.51 22.79 7.97
C GLY A 183 -31.32 24.19 7.41
N SER A 184 -32.13 24.56 6.43
CA SER A 184 -32.38 25.95 6.04
C SER A 184 -33.84 26.32 6.36
N ASP A 185 -33.98 27.43 7.08
CA ASP A 185 -35.12 28.35 7.24
C ASP A 185 -36.51 27.82 7.59
N GLY A 186 -37.02 28.33 8.72
CA GLY A 186 -38.45 28.27 9.07
C GLY A 186 -38.73 28.60 10.53
N GLY A 187 -38.61 29.87 10.92
CA GLY A 187 -39.10 30.34 12.22
C GLY A 187 -40.63 30.43 12.26
N GLY A 188 -41.23 30.03 13.39
CA GLY A 188 -42.60 30.43 13.75
C GLY A 188 -43.46 29.38 14.45
N ALA A 189 -43.52 29.46 15.79
CA ALA A 189 -44.60 29.14 16.73
C ALA A 189 -45.99 28.75 16.14
N ARG A 190 -46.82 27.84 16.68
CA ARG A 190 -47.10 27.33 18.05
C ARG A 190 -48.05 26.09 17.93
N PRO A 191 -48.26 25.29 19.01
CA PRO A 191 -49.02 24.02 18.99
C PRO A 191 -50.48 24.15 19.48
N ILE A 192 -51.17 22.99 19.59
CA ILE A 192 -52.55 22.68 20.09
C ILE A 192 -53.51 22.45 18.90
N GLY A 193 -54.26 21.37 18.73
CA GLY A 193 -54.75 20.31 19.62
C GLY A 193 -56.22 20.05 19.21
N GLU A 194 -56.59 18.76 19.12
CA GLU A 194 -57.84 18.17 18.56
C GLU A 194 -57.92 18.02 17.03
#